data_AF-A0A258KHJ2-F1
#
_entry.id   AF-A0A258KHJ2-F1
#
_cell.length_a   1.000
_cell.length_b   1.000
_cell.length_c   1.000
_cell.angle_alpha   90.00
_cell.angle_beta   90.00
_cell.angle_gamma   90.00
#
_symmetry.space_group_name_H-M   'P 1'
#
loop_
_entity.id
_entity.type
_entity.pdbx_description
1 polymer ?
#
loop_
_entity_poly.entity_id
_entity_poly.type
_entity_poly.pdbx_seq_one_letter_code
_entity_poly.pdbx_strand_id
1 'polypeptide(L)'
;MIILIFFLCHWFLSLFFQTFFLHRYSSHKMFKMSPFWEKFFYLSTFLAQGSSFLNPRAYAIMHRMHHAYSDTEKDPHSPHF
;
A
#
# COMPACT_ATOMS: atom_id res chain seq x y z
N MET A 1 2.57 -21.89 19.31
CA MET A 1 3.51 -20.84 18.85
C MET A 1 3.46 -20.59 17.34
N ILE A 2 3.40 -21.64 16.49
CA ILE A 2 3.39 -21.50 15.02
C ILE A 2 2.29 -20.55 14.51
N ILE A 3 1.07 -20.65 15.04
CA ILE A 3 -0.05 -19.77 14.65
C ILE A 3 0.25 -18.29 14.95
N LEU A 4 0.82 -17.99 16.12
CA LEU A 4 1.20 -16.62 16.49
C LEU A 4 2.31 -16.09 15.57
N ILE A 5 3.31 -16.91 15.28
CA ILE A 5 4.39 -16.57 14.34
C ILE A 5 3.81 -16.28 12.96
N PHE A 6 2.88 -17.10 12.47
CA PHE A 6 2.20 -16.89 11.19
C PHE A 6 1.51 -15.52 11.15
N PHE A 7 0.71 -15.18 12.15
CA PHE A 7 0.00 -13.89 12.18
C PHE A 7 0.96 -12.70 12.29
N LEU A 8 2.03 -12.80 13.09
CA LEU A 8 3.04 -11.74 13.18
C LEU A 8 3.76 -11.56 11.83
N CYS A 9 4.22 -12.65 11.21
CA CYS A 9 4.86 -12.59 9.90
C CYS A 9 3.92 -12.01 8.84
N HIS A 10 2.67 -12.46 8.79
CA HIS A 10 1.67 -11.94 7.86
C HIS A 10 1.44 -10.44 8.08
N TRP A 11 1.29 -10.00 9.33
CA TRP A 11 1.10 -8.59 9.68
C TRP A 11 2.26 -7.73 9.18
N PHE A 12 3.51 -8.11 9.53
CA PHE A 12 4.68 -7.32 9.17
C PHE A 12 4.96 -7.33 7.66
N LEU A 13 4.69 -8.45 6.97
CA LEU A 13 4.79 -8.51 5.51
C LEU A 13 3.76 -7.60 4.84
N SER A 14 2.49 -7.66 5.26
CA SER A 14 1.42 -6.79 4.75
C SER A 14 1.75 -5.31 4.96
N LEU A 15 2.25 -4.96 6.15
CA LEU A 15 2.69 -3.60 6.47
C LEU A 15 3.89 -3.16 5.63
N PHE A 16 4.85 -4.06 5.38
CA PHE A 16 5.98 -3.78 4.51
C PHE A 16 5.52 -3.48 3.07
N PHE A 17 4.64 -4.27 2.48
CA PHE A 17 4.16 -4.01 1.11
C PHE A 17 3.28 -2.77 1.02
N GLN A 18 2.46 -2.49 2.04
CA GLN A 18 1.70 -1.24 2.14
C GLN A 18 2.63 -0.03 2.11
N THR A 19 3.69 -0.05 2.91
CA THR A 19 4.61 1.09 3.07
C THR A 19 5.60 1.21 1.90
N PHE A 20 6.28 0.13 1.54
CA PHE A 20 7.34 0.13 0.53
C PHE A 20 6.79 0.26 -0.89
N PHE A 21 5.83 -0.59 -1.27
CA PHE A 21 5.36 -0.69 -2.66
C PHE A 21 4.17 0.23 -2.96
N LEU A 22 3.11 0.17 -2.16
CA LEU A 22 1.91 0.98 -2.41
C LEU A 22 2.16 2.46 -2.08
N HIS A 23 2.66 2.76 -0.90
CA HIS A 23 2.86 4.14 -0.45
C HIS A 23 4.09 4.81 -1.10
N ARG A 24 5.31 4.33 -0.82
CA ARG A 24 6.54 5.03 -1.24
C ARG A 24 6.78 4.94 -2.75
N TYR A 25 6.62 3.76 -3.34
CA TYR A 25 6.82 3.56 -4.77
C TYR A 25 5.62 4.02 -5.60
N SER A 26 4.41 3.50 -5.36
CA SER A 26 3.25 3.78 -6.22
C SER A 26 2.69 5.18 -6.04
N SER A 27 2.49 5.64 -4.80
CA SER A 27 1.95 6.98 -4.51
C SER A 27 3.01 8.07 -4.66
N HIS A 28 4.14 7.96 -3.98
CA HIS A 28 5.13 9.06 -3.89
C HIS A 28 6.26 9.01 -4.92
N LYS A 29 6.40 7.92 -5.68
CA LYS A 29 7.47 7.78 -6.70
C LYS A 29 8.87 8.05 -6.13
N MET A 30 9.12 7.65 -4.88
CA MET A 30 10.39 7.90 -4.18
C MET A 30 11.60 7.25 -4.84
N PHE A 31 11.38 6.20 -5.62
CA PHE A 31 12.42 5.50 -6.37
C PHE A 31 11.81 4.81 -7.59
N LYS A 32 12.66 4.35 -8.51
CA LYS A 32 12.27 3.61 -9.71
C LYS A 32 12.63 2.14 -9.56
N MET A 33 11.85 1.27 -10.19
CA MET A 33 12.10 -0.16 -10.28
C MET A 33 12.32 -0.57 -11.73
N SER A 34 13.08 -1.64 -11.96
CA SER A 34 13.06 -2.31 -13.25
C SER A 34 11.70 -3.02 -13.45
N PRO A 35 11.30 -3.34 -14.69
CA PRO A 35 10.04 -4.03 -14.96
C PRO A 35 9.91 -5.39 -14.24
N PHE A 36 11.04 -6.06 -14.00
CA PHE A 36 11.07 -7.30 -13.21
C PHE A 36 10.66 -7.06 -11.76
N TRP A 37 11.32 -6.10 -11.09
CA TRP A 37 11.06 -5.79 -9.69
C TRP A 37 9.65 -5.25 -9.48
N GLU A 38 9.14 -4.43 -10.39
CA GLU A 38 7.77 -3.92 -10.31
C GLU A 38 6.74 -5.06 -10.30
N LYS A 39 6.89 -6.05 -11.19
CA LYS A 39 6.01 -7.24 -11.23
C LYS A 39 6.18 -8.12 -9.99
N PHE A 40 7.42 -8.31 -9.53
CA PHE A 40 7.71 -9.08 -8.32
C PHE A 40 7.01 -8.48 -7.09
N PHE A 41 7.15 -7.18 -6.86
CA PHE A 41 6.52 -6.50 -5.73
C PHE A 41 4.99 -6.42 -5.88
N TYR A 42 4.47 -6.26 -7.10
CA TYR A 42 3.04 -6.32 -7.35
C TYR A 42 2.45 -7.67 -6.91
N LEU A 43 3.00 -8.78 -7.41
CA LEU A 43 2.51 -10.12 -7.08
C LEU A 43 2.68 -10.42 -5.59
N SER A 44 3.81 -10.02 -5.00
CA SER A 44 4.07 -10.22 -3.57
C SER A 44 3.10 -9.43 -2.70
N THR A 45 2.74 -8.20 -3.10
CA THR A 45 1.74 -7.37 -2.42
C THR A 45 0.36 -8.03 -2.48
N PHE A 46 -0.02 -8.54 -3.65
CA PHE A 46 -1.27 -9.29 -3.82
C PHE A 46 -1.35 -10.51 -2.90
N LEU A 47 -0.28 -11.30 -2.82
CA LEU A 47 -0.23 -12.49 -1.95
C LEU A 47 -0.22 -12.13 -0.46
N ALA A 48 0.54 -11.11 -0.07
CA ALA A 48 0.65 -10.71 1.33
C ALA A 48 -0.66 -10.10 1.85
N GLN A 49 -1.31 -9.22 1.08
CA GLN A 49 -2.54 -8.54 1.50
C GLN A 49 -3.80 -9.38 1.28
N GLY A 50 -3.77 -10.34 0.35
CA GLY A 50 -4.86 -11.27 0.09
C GLY A 50 -6.17 -10.55 -0.24
N SER A 51 -7.22 -10.81 0.53
CA SER A 51 -8.53 -10.17 0.39
C SER A 51 -8.51 -8.65 0.60
N SER A 52 -7.49 -8.14 1.29
CA SER A 52 -7.30 -6.70 1.55
C SER A 52 -6.43 -6.02 0.49
N PHE A 53 -6.10 -6.71 -0.61
CA PHE A 53 -5.27 -6.15 -1.67
C PHE A 53 -5.89 -4.90 -2.29
N LEU A 54 -5.10 -3.83 -2.38
CA LEU A 54 -5.49 -2.59 -3.04
C LEU A 54 -4.79 -2.47 -4.40
N ASN A 55 -5.57 -2.16 -5.45
CA ASN A 55 -5.01 -1.86 -6.75
C ASN A 55 -4.02 -0.68 -6.63
N PRO A 56 -2.73 -0.83 -7.02
CA PRO A 56 -1.71 0.20 -6.77
C PRO A 56 -2.01 1.56 -7.38
N ARG A 57 -2.70 1.59 -8.52
CA ARG A 57 -3.09 2.84 -9.18
C ARG A 57 -4.20 3.53 -8.40
N ALA A 58 -5.24 2.79 -8.02
CA ALA A 58 -6.35 3.33 -7.22
C ALA A 58 -5.84 3.85 -5.87
N TYR A 59 -5.01 3.07 -5.18
CA TYR A 59 -4.37 3.48 -3.93
C TYR A 59 -3.56 4.76 -4.12
N ALA A 60 -2.72 4.84 -5.15
CA ALA A 60 -1.90 6.02 -5.42
C ALA A 60 -2.72 7.29 -5.69
N ILE A 61 -3.87 7.16 -6.38
CA ILE A 61 -4.77 8.29 -6.63
C ILE A 61 -5.39 8.76 -5.31
N MET A 62 -6.01 7.85 -4.55
CA MET A 62 -6.66 8.19 -3.27
C MET A 62 -5.65 8.81 -2.30
N HIS A 63 -4.46 8.22 -2.19
CA HIS A 63 -3.39 8.71 -1.31
C HIS A 63 -2.91 10.12 -1.70
N ARG A 64 -2.77 10.40 -3.00
CA ARG A 64 -2.41 11.74 -3.46
C ARG A 64 -3.53 12.76 -3.26
N MET A 65 -4.79 12.35 -3.42
CA MET A 65 -5.93 13.20 -3.12
C MET A 65 -5.95 13.60 -1.65
N HIS A 66 -5.72 12.63 -0.75
CA HIS A 66 -5.59 12.91 0.68
C HIS A 66 -4.49 13.92 0.97
N HIS A 67 -3.27 13.73 0.42
CA HIS A 67 -2.21 14.73 0.59
C HIS A 67 -2.52 16.10 -0.01
N ALA A 68 -3.24 16.16 -1.13
CA ALA A 68 -3.57 17.42 -1.80
C ALA A 68 -4.72 18.19 -1.12
N TYR A 69 -5.62 17.47 -0.45
CA TYR A 69 -6.87 18.01 0.09
C TYR A 69 -7.04 17.74 1.59
N SER A 70 -5.96 17.43 2.31
CA SER A 70 -5.97 17.13 3.74
C SER A 70 -6.80 18.16 4.51
N ASP A 71 -7.60 17.66 5.45
CA ASP A 71 -8.45 18.46 6.33
C ASP A 71 -9.51 19.30 5.59
N THR A 72 -9.94 18.83 4.42
CA THR A 72 -11.07 19.39 3.65
C THR A 72 -12.06 18.30 3.26
N GLU A 73 -13.28 18.67 2.86
CA GLU A 73 -14.30 17.76 2.32
C GLU A 73 -13.88 16.99 1.06
N LYS A 74 -12.80 17.41 0.39
CA LYS A 74 -12.30 16.75 -0.82
C LYS A 74 -11.30 15.62 -0.53
N ASP A 75 -10.89 15.45 0.72
CA ASP A 75 -10.09 14.32 1.15
C ASP A 75 -10.94 13.04 1.17
N PRO A 76 -10.62 12.01 0.36
CA PRO A 76 -11.45 10.81 0.24
C PRO A 76 -11.54 9.97 1.52
N HIS A 77 -10.74 10.26 2.54
CA HIS A 77 -10.81 9.58 3.83
C HIS A 77 -10.51 10.53 5.00
N SER A 78 -11.03 11.76 4.93
CA SER A 78 -11.02 12.64 6.10
C SER A 78 -11.69 11.95 7.29
N PRO A 79 -11.16 12.08 8.52
CA PRO A 79 -11.85 11.59 9.71
C PRO A 79 -12.97 12.52 10.18
N HIS A 80 -13.05 13.74 9.63
CA HIS A 80 -13.97 14.79 10.07
C HIS A 80 -15.12 15.06 9.09
N PHE A 81 -14.88 14.87 7.80
CA PHE A 81 -15.80 15.19 6.71
C PHE A 81 -16.12 13.95 5.88
#